data_AF-A0A3N5IT17-F1
#
_entry.id   AF-A0A3N5IT17-F1
#
_cell.length_a   1.000
_cell.length_b   1.000
_cell.length_c   1.000
_cell.angle_alpha   90.00
_cell.angle_beta   90.00
_cell.angle_gamma   90.00
#
_symmetry.space_group_name_H-M   'P 1'
#
loop_
_entity.id
_entity.type
_entity.pdbx_description
1 polymer ?
#
loop_
_entity_poly.entity_id
_entity_poly.type
_entity_poly.pdbx_seq_one_letter_code
_entity_poly.pdbx_strand_id
1 'polypeptide(L)'
;MKNIVCECELVTRKDVERIIAQTGTRHVGDISHRTRLGMGPCQGGFCTFRALGIMHDMNILTAEQSVQSLREFLQRRFRGIRYALWGDQLREEQLVEYIYLGILAMEKNT
;
A
#
# COMPACT_ATOMS: atom_id res chain seq x y z
N MET A 1 20.49 -2.92 -5.45
CA MET A 1 19.49 -2.43 -4.47
C MET A 1 19.16 -3.55 -3.50
N LYS A 2 19.03 -3.26 -2.20
CA LYS A 2 18.54 -4.22 -1.18
C LYS A 2 17.31 -3.62 -0.50
N ASN A 3 16.37 -4.44 -0.06
CA ASN A 3 15.15 -4.04 0.67
C ASN A 3 14.24 -3.06 -0.09
N ILE A 4 13.90 -3.40 -1.33
CA ILE A 4 12.89 -2.68 -2.14
C ILE A 4 11.53 -2.88 -1.48
N VAL A 5 10.74 -1.81 -1.34
CA VAL A 5 9.36 -1.81 -0.84
C VAL A 5 8.36 -1.62 -1.98
N CYS A 6 8.69 -0.79 -2.97
CA CYS A 6 7.90 -0.58 -4.18
C CYS A 6 8.78 -0.82 -5.41
N GLU A 7 8.50 -1.90 -6.13
CA GLU A 7 9.25 -2.31 -7.32
C GLU A 7 9.00 -1.38 -8.50
N CYS A 8 7.76 -0.90 -8.68
CA CYS A 8 7.40 0.00 -9.78
C CYS A 8 8.14 1.34 -9.74
N GLU A 9 8.44 1.82 -8.53
CA GLU A 9 8.97 3.17 -8.29
C GLU A 9 10.37 3.10 -7.64
N LEU A 10 10.93 1.89 -7.51
CA LEU A 10 12.24 1.61 -6.94
C LEU A 10 12.45 2.19 -5.52
N VAL A 11 11.36 2.33 -4.75
CA VAL A 11 11.39 2.88 -3.39
C VAL A 11 11.90 1.83 -2.41
N THR A 12 12.90 2.18 -1.60
CA THR A 12 13.50 1.27 -0.62
C THR A 12 12.94 1.48 0.79
N ARG A 13 13.18 0.52 1.70
CA ARG A 13 12.82 0.67 3.13
C ARG A 13 13.42 1.94 3.73
N LYS A 14 14.68 2.24 3.39
CA LYS A 14 15.39 3.44 3.87
C LYS A 14 14.71 4.73 3.44
N ASP A 15 14.14 4.78 2.24
CA ASP A 15 13.40 5.95 1.78
C ASP A 15 12.14 6.17 2.61
N VAL A 16 11.41 5.09 2.90
CA VAL A 16 10.21 5.13 3.74
C VAL A 16 10.55 5.59 5.16
N GLU A 17 11.54 4.95 5.80
CA GLU A 17 12.02 5.30 7.14
C GLU A 17 12.47 6.76 7.24
N ARG A 18 13.22 7.24 6.24
CA ARG A 18 13.69 8.62 6.16
C ARG A 18 12.53 9.60 6.14
N ILE A 19 11.50 9.36 5.34
CA ILE A 19 10.32 10.25 5.30
C ILE A 19 9.58 10.23 6.64
N ILE A 20 9.38 9.06 7.23
CA ILE A 20 8.74 8.92 8.54
C ILE A 20 9.51 9.74 9.60
N ALA A 21 10.84 9.60 9.65
CA ALA A 21 11.68 10.32 10.61
C ALA A 21 11.68 11.84 10.39
N GLN A 22 11.62 12.29 9.13
CA GLN A 22 11.64 13.71 8.79
C GLN A 22 10.31 14.42 9.06
N THR A 23 9.17 13.74 8.84
CA THR A 23 7.86 14.39 8.89
C THR A 23 7.00 13.97 10.07
N GLY A 24 7.35 12.89 10.77
CA GLY A 24 6.49 12.29 11.81
C GLY A 24 5.13 11.86 11.27
N THR A 25 5.01 11.56 9.97
CA THR A 25 3.71 11.28 9.35
C THR A 25 3.12 9.98 9.87
N ARG A 26 1.80 9.99 10.05
CA ARG A 26 0.97 8.81 10.34
C ARG A 26 0.17 8.35 9.13
N HIS A 27 0.43 8.91 7.94
CA HIS A 27 -0.32 8.63 6.72
C HIS A 27 0.61 8.18 5.59
N VAL A 28 0.31 7.02 5.00
CA VAL A 28 1.08 6.51 3.84
C VAL A 28 1.05 7.47 2.66
N GLY A 29 -0.01 8.26 2.50
CA GLY A 29 -0.10 9.27 1.44
C GLY A 29 1.05 10.29 1.47
N ASP A 30 1.54 10.67 2.66
CA ASP A 30 2.70 11.56 2.78
C ASP A 30 4.00 10.92 2.29
N ILE A 31 4.14 9.62 2.51
CA ILE A 31 5.27 8.82 2.00
C ILE A 31 5.14 8.72 0.49
N SER A 32 3.95 8.41 -0.04
CA SER A 32 3.66 8.36 -1.47
C SER A 32 3.99 9.68 -2.17
N HIS A 33 3.54 10.83 -1.65
CA HIS A 33 3.81 12.14 -2.26
C HIS A 33 5.30 12.49 -2.32
N ARG A 34 6.13 11.96 -1.41
CA ARG A 34 7.56 12.30 -1.32
C ARG A 34 8.49 11.27 -1.98
N THR A 35 8.04 10.03 -2.13
CA THR A 35 8.84 8.91 -2.68
C THR A 35 8.29 8.33 -3.97
N ARG A 36 7.06 8.71 -4.35
CA ARG A 36 6.23 8.05 -5.35
C ARG A 36 5.80 6.62 -5.02
N LEU A 37 5.96 6.16 -3.77
CA LEU A 37 5.48 4.84 -3.35
C LEU A 37 4.01 4.62 -3.73
N GLY A 38 3.76 3.59 -4.53
CA GLY A 38 2.42 3.24 -4.98
C GLY A 38 1.86 4.09 -6.12
N MET A 39 2.67 4.94 -6.76
CA MET A 39 2.24 5.76 -7.90
C MET A 39 2.49 5.11 -9.28
N GLY A 40 3.16 3.95 -9.30
CA GLY A 40 3.40 3.16 -10.52
C GLY A 40 2.14 2.43 -11.02
N PRO A 41 2.25 1.58 -12.07
CA PRO A 41 1.09 0.92 -12.70
C PRO A 41 0.26 0.07 -11.72
N CYS A 42 0.89 -0.53 -10.71
CA CYS A 42 0.17 -1.30 -9.69
C CYS A 42 -0.66 -0.45 -8.71
N GLN A 43 -0.52 0.88 -8.76
CA GLN A 43 -1.26 1.85 -7.94
C GLN A 43 -1.26 1.49 -6.44
N GLY A 44 -0.13 1.00 -5.93
CA GLY A 44 0.08 0.63 -4.53
C GLY A 44 -0.48 -0.73 -4.10
N GLY A 45 -1.01 -1.52 -5.04
CA GLY A 45 -1.55 -2.86 -4.77
C GLY A 45 -0.56 -3.81 -4.09
N PHE A 46 0.75 -3.72 -4.37
CA PHE A 46 1.76 -4.63 -3.81
C PHE A 46 2.65 -4.04 -2.72
N CYS A 47 2.66 -2.71 -2.56
CA CYS A 47 3.62 -2.04 -1.66
C CYS A 47 2.97 -1.37 -0.45
N THR A 48 1.68 -1.05 -0.47
CA THR A 48 1.04 -0.30 0.62
C THR A 48 1.04 -1.06 1.94
N PHE A 49 0.72 -2.36 1.95
CA PHE A 49 0.76 -3.16 3.19
C PHE A 49 2.18 -3.25 3.77
N ARG A 50 3.20 -3.25 2.91
CA ARG A 50 4.62 -3.27 3.30
C ARG A 50 5.03 -1.94 3.94
N ALA A 51 4.58 -0.82 3.37
CA ALA A 51 4.80 0.51 3.93
C ALA A 51 4.13 0.65 5.31
N LEU A 52 2.89 0.18 5.45
CA LEU A 52 2.20 0.15 6.74
C LEU A 52 2.89 -0.75 7.75
N GLY A 53 3.43 -1.90 7.32
CA GLY A 53 4.28 -2.75 8.15
C GLY A 53 5.52 -2.03 8.67
N ILE A 54 6.20 -1.24 7.83
CA ILE A 54 7.34 -0.42 8.27
C ILE A 54 6.90 0.64 9.30
N MET A 55 5.75 1.28 9.09
CA MET A 55 5.20 2.24 10.05
C MET A 55 4.87 1.57 11.39
N HIS A 56 4.37 0.33 11.37
CA HIS A 56 4.15 -0.46 12.56
C HIS A 56 5.47 -0.82 13.27
N ASP A 57 6.47 -1.32 12.53
CA ASP A 57 7.81 -1.63 13.05
C ASP A 57 8.47 -0.41 13.72
N MET A 58 8.20 0.79 13.20
CA MET A 58 8.69 2.05 13.74
C MET A 58 7.82 2.65 14.86
N ASN A 59 6.83 1.89 15.36
CA ASN A 59 5.89 2.32 16.41
C ASN A 59 5.05 3.57 16.06
N ILE A 60 4.83 3.84 14.78
CA ILE A 60 4.01 4.97 14.30
C ILE A 60 2.52 4.62 14.32
N LEU A 61 2.20 3.37 13.97
CA LEU A 61 0.85 2.82 13.91
C LEU A 61 0.76 1.53 14.73
N THR A 62 -0.38 1.32 15.39
CA THR A 62 -0.71 0.00 15.94
C THR A 62 -1.05 -0.98 14.82
N ALA A 63 -1.12 -2.28 15.15
CA ALA A 63 -1.54 -3.30 14.20
C ALA A 63 -2.97 -3.00 13.68
N GLU A 64 -3.90 -2.64 14.55
CA GLU A 64 -5.28 -2.31 14.20
C GLU A 64 -5.34 -1.08 13.28
N GLN A 65 -4.58 -0.03 13.60
CA GLN A 65 -4.49 1.18 12.77
C GLN A 65 -3.91 0.88 11.38
N SER A 66 -2.93 -0.01 11.31
CA SER A 66 -2.29 -0.42 10.06
C SER A 66 -3.29 -1.19 9.17
N VAL A 67 -3.98 -2.18 9.73
CA VAL A 67 -5.02 -2.95 9.01
C VAL A 67 -6.16 -2.04 8.57
N GLN A 68 -6.61 -1.11 9.42
CA GLN A 68 -7.67 -0.18 9.07
C GLN A 68 -7.26 0.76 7.93
N SER A 69 -6.05 1.32 8.01
CA SER A 69 -5.50 2.18 6.94
C SER A 69 -5.36 1.43 5.62
N LEU A 70 -4.97 0.15 5.67
CA LEU A 70 -4.89 -0.70 4.49
C LEU A 70 -6.26 -0.92 3.86
N ARG A 71 -7.28 -1.25 4.66
CA ARG A 71 -8.65 -1.42 4.19
C ARG A 71 -9.18 -0.16 3.52
N GLU A 72 -8.98 1.00 4.13
CA GLU A 72 -9.37 2.29 3.56
C GLU A 72 -8.64 2.61 2.25
N PHE A 73 -7.36 2.26 2.16
CA PHE A 73 -6.59 2.38 0.94
C PHE A 73 -7.16 1.52 -0.19
N LEU A 74 -7.40 0.23 0.06
CA LEU A 74 -7.94 -0.70 -0.95
C LEU A 74 -9.32 -0.25 -1.43
N GLN A 75 -10.17 0.19 -0.52
CA GLN A 75 -11.50 0.71 -0.86
C GLN A 75 -11.42 1.98 -1.70
N ARG A 76 -10.51 2.93 -1.39
CA ARG A 76 -10.28 4.12 -2.22
C ARG A 76 -9.75 3.75 -3.60
N ARG A 77 -8.78 2.84 -3.67
CA ARG A 77 -8.19 2.33 -4.91
C ARG A 77 -9.27 1.72 -5.81
N PHE A 78 -10.05 0.78 -5.29
CA PHE A 78 -11.10 0.10 -6.06
C PHE A 78 -12.14 1.09 -6.60
N ARG A 79 -12.58 2.06 -5.76
CA ARG A 79 -13.50 3.12 -6.21
C ARG A 79 -12.95 3.93 -7.37
N GLY A 80 -11.64 4.18 -7.40
CA GLY A 80 -10.98 4.93 -8.48
C GLY A 80 -10.91 4.15 -9.79
N ILE A 81 -10.69 2.84 -9.74
CA ILE A 81 -10.45 2.03 -10.95
C ILE A 81 -11.69 1.33 -11.49
N ARG A 82 -12.77 1.15 -10.70
CA ARG A 82 -13.90 0.27 -11.04
C ARG A 82 -14.55 0.52 -12.40
N TYR A 83 -14.52 1.76 -12.88
CA TYR A 83 -15.10 2.15 -14.17
C TYR A 83 -14.18 1.91 -15.37
N ALA A 84 -12.92 1.59 -15.11
CA ALA A 84 -11.87 1.33 -16.09
C ALA A 84 -11.27 -0.09 -15.92
N LEU A 85 -12.01 -1.02 -15.32
CA LEU A 85 -11.59 -2.43 -15.17
C LEU A 85 -11.95 -3.24 -16.41
N TRP A 86 -11.04 -3.30 -17.37
CA TRP A 86 -11.14 -4.09 -18.58
C TRP A 86 -9.73 -4.49 -19.06
N GLY A 87 -9.63 -5.54 -19.88
CA GLY A 87 -8.34 -6.00 -20.39
C GLY A 87 -7.37 -6.40 -19.28
N ASP A 88 -6.12 -5.97 -19.39
CA ASP A 88 -5.06 -6.33 -18.46
C ASP A 88 -5.24 -5.70 -17.07
N GLN A 89 -5.84 -4.51 -16.96
CA GLN A 89 -6.17 -3.91 -15.67
C GLN A 89 -7.11 -4.78 -14.83
N LEU A 90 -8.07 -5.47 -15.47
CA LEU A 90 -8.96 -6.39 -14.77
C LEU A 90 -8.20 -7.62 -14.23
N ARG A 91 -7.26 -8.15 -15.01
CA ARG A 91 -6.42 -9.28 -14.61
C ARG A 91 -5.51 -8.91 -13.43
N GLU A 92 -4.92 -7.72 -13.47
CA GLU A 92 -4.13 -7.20 -12.36
C GLU A 92 -4.98 -7.03 -11.10
N GLU A 93 -6.19 -6.49 -11.21
CA GLU A 93 -7.08 -6.34 -10.06
C GLU A 93 -7.54 -7.69 -9.48
N GLN A 94 -7.80 -8.70 -10.32
CA GLN A 94 -8.10 -10.05 -9.83
C GLN A 94 -6.94 -10.66 -9.03
N LEU A 95 -5.70 -10.44 -9.46
CA LEU A 95 -4.52 -10.86 -8.70
C LEU A 95 -4.43 -10.12 -7.35
N VAL A 96 -4.65 -8.80 -7.36
CA VAL A 96 -4.67 -7.98 -6.15
C VAL A 96 -5.76 -8.45 -5.19
N GLU A 97 -6.97 -8.70 -5.69
CA GLU A 97 -8.10 -9.23 -4.91
C GLU A 97 -7.75 -10.58 -4.27
N TYR A 98 -7.17 -11.51 -5.04
CA TYR A 98 -6.75 -12.81 -4.52
C TYR A 98 -5.70 -12.68 -3.40
N ILE A 99 -4.74 -11.76 -3.53
CA ILE A 99 -3.75 -11.52 -2.48
C ILE A 99 -4.42 -11.00 -1.21
N TYR A 100 -5.27 -9.98 -1.31
CA TYR A 100 -5.84 -9.36 -0.12
C TYR A 100 -6.93 -10.21 0.53
N LEU A 101 -7.87 -10.72 -0.25
CA LEU A 101 -9.00 -11.51 0.28
C LEU A 101 -8.63 -12.97 0.49
N GLY A 102 -7.84 -13.57 -0.41
CA GLY A 102 -7.51 -14.99 -0.34
C GLY A 102 -6.35 -15.30 0.61
N ILE A 103 -5.27 -14.51 0.57
CA ILE A 103 -4.05 -14.79 1.35
C ILE A 103 -4.05 -14.02 2.67
N LEU A 104 -4.41 -12.74 2.65
CA LEU A 104 -4.30 -11.85 3.81
C LEU A 104 -5.58 -11.76 4.66
N ALA A 105 -6.62 -12.54 4.31
CA ALA A 105 -7.90 -12.58 5.02
C ALA A 105 -8.47 -11.17 5.33
N MET A 106 -8.42 -10.29 4.32
CA MET A 106 -8.88 -8.89 4.44
C MET A 106 -10.38 -8.72 4.17
N GLU A 107 -11.16 -9.80 4.21
CA GLU A 107 -12.60 -9.73 4.13
C GLU A 107 -13.19 -8.85 5.23
N LYS A 108 -14.37 -8.30 4.94
CA LYS A 108 -15.14 -7.56 5.91
C LYS A 108 -15.81 -8.60 6.81
N ASN A 109 -15.37 -8.71 8.07
CA ASN A 109 -16.13 -9.42 9.10
C ASN A 109 -17.53 -8.80 9.12
N THR A 110 -18.50 -9.56 8.63
CA THR A 110 -19.91 -9.16 8.57
C THR A 110 -20.60 -9.63 9.83
#